data_AF-A0A954YJ20-F1
#
_entry.id   AF-A0A954YJ20-F1
#
_cell.length_a   1.000
_cell.length_b   1.000
_cell.length_c   1.000
_cell.angle_alpha   90.00
_cell.angle_beta   90.00
_cell.angle_gamma   90.00
#
_symmetry.space_group_name_H-M   'P 1'
#
loop_
_entity.id
_entity.type
_entity.pdbx_description
1 polymer ?
#
loop_
_entity_poly.entity_id
_entity_poly.type
_entity_poly.pdbx_seq_one_letter_code
_entity_poly.pdbx_strand_id
1 'polypeptide(L)'
;MAMLFQLIGMVCGLGSLVCWILVLIQMFKHEQTGLAIASIVLICIGIGPLIAFVYGWIKSGEWDLKQIMLGWTGCIVVGLICNVLAAVMVAGAAAG
;
A
#
# COMPACT_ATOMS: atom_id res chain seq x y z
N MET A 1 -20.52 12.57 -3.89
CA MET A 1 -19.89 11.23 -3.71
C MET A 1 -18.55 11.10 -4.44
N ALA A 2 -18.42 11.48 -5.72
CA ALA A 2 -17.16 11.32 -6.49
C ALA A 2 -15.93 12.05 -5.90
N MET A 3 -16.12 13.26 -5.36
CA MET A 3 -15.03 14.07 -4.80
C MET A 3 -14.46 13.52 -3.49
N LEU A 4 -15.28 12.83 -2.68
CA LEU A 4 -14.84 12.13 -1.47
C LEU A 4 -13.94 10.93 -1.81
N PHE A 5 -14.33 10.14 -2.82
CA PHE A 5 -13.54 9.01 -3.29
C PHE A 5 -12.21 9.45 -3.91
N GLN A 6 -12.17 10.58 -4.64
CA GLN A 6 -10.90 11.14 -5.13
C GLN A 6 -9.97 11.57 -3.99
N LEU A 7 -10.49 12.23 -2.96
CA LEU A 7 -9.69 12.63 -1.80
C LEU A 7 -9.14 11.41 -1.04
N ILE A 8 -9.98 10.40 -0.79
CA ILE A 8 -9.54 9.17 -0.12
C ILE A 8 -8.51 8.42 -0.98
N GLY A 9 -8.71 8.37 -2.30
CA GLY A 9 -7.76 7.77 -3.24
C GLY A 9 -6.41 8.50 -3.24
N MET A 10 -6.41 9.83 -3.16
CA MET A 10 -5.19 10.64 -3.11
C MET A 10 -4.43 10.43 -1.79
N VAL A 11 -5.14 10.41 -0.65
CA VAL A 11 -4.54 10.18 0.67
C VAL A 11 -4.05 8.73 0.82
N CYS A 12 -4.79 7.74 0.32
CA CYS A 12 -4.33 6.35 0.27
C CYS A 12 -3.12 6.18 -0.65
N GLY A 13 -3.10 6.85 -1.80
CA GLY A 13 -1.97 6.83 -2.72
C GLY A 13 -0.71 7.42 -2.07
N LEU A 14 -0.83 8.60 -1.46
CA LEU A 14 0.27 9.24 -0.73
C LEU A 14 0.72 8.40 0.48
N GLY A 15 -0.22 7.88 1.28
CA GLY A 15 0.09 7.02 2.42
C GLY A 15 0.82 5.74 2.00
N SER A 16 0.37 5.08 0.93
CA SER A 16 1.00 3.88 0.37
C SER A 16 2.42 4.18 -0.15
N LEU A 17 2.62 5.34 -0.81
CA LEU A 17 3.90 5.77 -1.34
C LEU A 17 4.90 6.09 -0.21
N VAL A 18 4.45 6.80 0.84
CA VAL A 18 5.26 7.10 2.04
C VAL A 18 5.64 5.81 2.77
N CYS A 19 4.70 4.89 2.98
CA CYS A 19 4.99 3.60 3.61
C CYS A 19 6.02 2.81 2.81
N TRP A 20 5.91 2.82 1.49
CA TRP A 20 6.87 2.14 0.61
C TRP A 20 8.27 2.75 0.68
N ILE A 21 8.38 4.08 0.67
CA ILE A 21 9.67 4.78 0.84
C ILE A 21 10.29 4.47 2.21
N LEU A 22 9.52 4.46 3.29
CA LEU A 22 10.03 4.17 4.63
C LEU A 22 10.59 2.74 4.73
N VAL A 23 9.90 1.76 4.13
CA VAL A 23 10.38 0.38 4.05
C VAL A 23 11.67 0.29 3.22
N LEU A 24 11.75 1.00 2.09
CA LEU A 24 12.98 1.06 1.28
C LEU A 24 14.14 1.65 2.07
N ILE A 25 13.94 2.77 2.77
CA ILE A 25 14.97 3.41 3.61
C ILE A 25 15.51 2.42 4.64
N GLN A 26 14.64 1.63 5.31
CA GLN A 26 15.10 0.62 6.24
C GLN A 26 15.82 -0.55 5.57
N MET A 27 15.40 -0.98 4.38
CA MET A 27 16.17 -1.98 3.64
C MET A 27 17.58 -1.50 3.29
N PHE A 28 17.74 -0.24 2.87
CA PHE A 28 19.05 0.35 2.62
C PHE A 28 19.89 0.48 3.90
N LYS A 29 19.27 0.84 5.03
CA LYS A 29 19.96 0.95 6.33
C LYS A 29 20.46 -0.39 6.88
N HIS A 30 19.84 -1.50 6.49
CA HIS A 30 20.20 -2.85 6.93
C HIS A 30 20.99 -3.64 5.88
N GLU A 31 21.64 -2.95 4.93
CA GLU A 31 22.48 -3.55 3.86
C GLU A 31 21.72 -4.53 2.94
N GLN A 32 20.38 -4.49 2.95
CA GLN A 32 19.50 -5.28 2.08
C GLN A 32 19.27 -4.58 0.73
N THR A 33 20.32 -3.97 0.18
CA THR A 33 20.31 -3.15 -1.03
C THR A 33 19.81 -3.94 -2.25
N GLY A 34 20.17 -5.23 -2.34
CA GLY A 34 19.72 -6.10 -3.44
C GLY A 34 18.21 -6.32 -3.46
N LEU A 35 17.59 -6.49 -2.29
CA LEU A 35 16.14 -6.63 -2.14
C LEU A 35 15.41 -5.30 -2.40
N ALA A 36 16.00 -4.19 -1.94
CA ALA A 36 15.48 -2.86 -2.25
C ALA A 36 15.48 -2.59 -3.76
N ILE A 37 16.60 -2.84 -4.45
CA ILE A 37 16.71 -2.66 -5.90
C ILE A 37 15.76 -3.62 -6.64
N ALA A 38 15.68 -4.89 -6.22
CA ALA A 38 14.74 -5.84 -6.81
C ALA A 38 13.29 -5.35 -6.70
N SER A 39 12.88 -4.82 -5.53
CA SER A 39 11.54 -4.28 -5.33
C SER A 39 11.26 -3.01 -6.16
N ILE A 40 12.27 -2.17 -6.40
CA ILE A 40 12.16 -1.00 -7.29
C ILE A 40 12.04 -1.42 -8.76
N VAL A 41 12.85 -2.38 -9.22
CA VAL A 41 12.80 -2.88 -10.60
C VAL A 41 11.49 -3.62 -10.88
N LEU A 42 10.99 -4.38 -9.90
CA LEU A 42 9.72 -5.09 -9.99
C LEU A 42 8.48 -4.20 -9.82
N ILE A 43 8.65 -2.88 -9.58
CA ILE A 43 7.53 -1.95 -9.48
C ILE A 43 6.73 -1.89 -10.79
N CYS A 44 7.40 -2.04 -11.94
CA CYS A 44 6.79 -2.01 -13.26
C CYS A 44 5.83 -3.17 -13.53
N ILE A 45 5.93 -4.25 -12.75
CA ILE A 45 5.07 -5.45 -12.86
C ILE A 45 3.99 -5.42 -11.76
N GLY A 46 3.97 -4.39 -10.91
CA GLY A 46 3.03 -4.28 -9.78
C GLY A 46 3.34 -5.22 -8.60
N ILE A 47 4.37 -6.07 -8.73
CA ILE A 47 4.79 -7.03 -7.70
C ILE A 47 5.83 -6.41 -6.75
N GLY A 48 6.56 -5.39 -7.21
CA GLY A 48 7.53 -4.64 -6.41
C GLY A 48 7.02 -4.18 -5.03
N PRO A 49 5.90 -3.44 -4.94
CA PRO A 49 5.35 -3.01 -3.66
C PRO A 49 4.87 -4.18 -2.79
N LEU A 50 4.38 -5.27 -3.39
CA LEU A 50 3.98 -6.49 -2.66
C LEU A 50 5.18 -7.17 -1.99
N ILE A 51 6.32 -7.27 -2.67
CA ILE A 51 7.54 -7.85 -2.09
C ILE A 51 8.05 -6.98 -0.95
N ALA A 52 8.10 -5.67 -1.15
CA ALA A 52 8.47 -4.72 -0.10
C ALA A 52 7.49 -4.80 1.09
N PHE A 53 6.20 -4.97 0.83
CA PHE A 53 5.17 -5.15 1.84
C PHE A 53 5.39 -6.41 2.67
N VAL A 54 5.54 -7.58 2.03
CA VAL A 54 5.74 -8.85 2.73
C VAL A 54 7.05 -8.82 3.53
N TYR A 55 8.14 -8.37 2.91
CA TYR A 55 9.45 -8.36 3.55
C TYR A 55 9.52 -7.38 4.71
N GLY A 56 8.96 -6.18 4.54
CA GLY A 56 8.85 -5.23 5.63
C GLY A 56 7.95 -5.73 6.76
N TRP A 57 6.97 -6.62 6.49
CA TRP A 57 6.09 -7.18 7.53
C TRP A 57 6.85 -8.23 8.35
N ILE A 58 7.65 -9.05 7.67
CA ILE A 58 8.55 -10.02 8.32
C ILE A 58 9.53 -9.29 9.25
N LYS A 59 10.12 -8.18 8.79
CA LYS A 59 11.05 -7.37 9.59
C LYS A 59 10.38 -6.28 10.45
N SER A 60 9.06 -6.19 10.45
CA SER A 60 8.33 -5.13 11.16
C SER A 60 8.57 -5.12 12.67
N GLY A 61 8.77 -6.30 13.27
CA GLY A 61 9.10 -6.45 14.69
C GLY A 61 10.56 -6.12 15.01
N GLU A 62 11.46 -6.21 14.05
CA GLU A 62 12.89 -5.97 14.24
C GLU A 62 13.26 -4.50 13.97
N TRP A 63 12.53 -3.84 13.06
CA TRP A 63 12.78 -2.47 12.63
C TRP A 63 11.78 -1.45 13.21
N ASP A 64 10.92 -1.90 14.14
CA ASP A 64 9.83 -1.12 14.76
C ASP A 64 8.88 -0.45 13.75
N LEU A 65 8.73 -1.04 12.56
CA LEU A 65 7.90 -0.52 11.47
C LEU A 65 6.42 -0.92 11.58
N LYS A 66 6.00 -1.53 12.70
CA LYS A 66 4.64 -2.05 12.86
C LYS A 66 3.56 -0.98 12.65
N GLN A 67 3.78 0.23 13.15
CA GLN A 67 2.81 1.34 12.96
C GLN A 67 2.68 1.75 11.49
N ILE A 68 3.80 1.87 10.79
CA ILE A 68 3.83 2.23 9.36
C ILE A 68 3.17 1.12 8.54
N MET A 69 3.48 -0.14 8.84
CA MET A 69 2.89 -1.29 8.16
C MET A 69 1.39 -1.42 8.40
N LEU A 70 0.93 -1.24 9.63
CA LEU A 70 -0.50 -1.20 9.94
C LEU A 70 -1.22 -0.06 9.22
N GLY A 71 -0.59 1.12 9.13
CA GLY A 71 -1.11 2.23 8.33
C GLY A 71 -1.22 1.88 6.85
N TRP A 72 -0.22 1.18 6.31
CA TRP A 72 -0.20 0.74 4.92
C TRP A 72 -1.29 -0.29 4.62
N THR A 73 -1.43 -1.35 5.44
CA THR A 73 -2.55 -2.30 5.30
C THR A 73 -3.90 -1.61 5.49
N GLY A 74 -4.00 -0.68 6.45
CA GLY A 74 -5.22 0.10 6.67
C GLY A 74 -5.65 0.88 5.42
N CYS A 75 -4.72 1.54 4.74
CA CYS A 75 -4.99 2.25 3.48
C CYS A 75 -5.48 1.29 2.38
N ILE A 76 -4.84 0.12 2.23
CA ILE A 76 -5.25 -0.88 1.24
C ILE A 76 -6.66 -1.40 1.55
N VAL A 77 -6.94 -1.72 2.82
CA VAL A 77 -8.24 -2.23 3.26
C VAL A 77 -9.34 -1.18 3.07
N VAL A 78 -9.10 0.08 3.44
CA VAL A 78 -10.05 1.18 3.23
C VAL A 78 -10.32 1.40 1.73
N GLY A 79 -9.27 1.37 0.91
CA GLY A 79 -9.39 1.46 -0.56
C GLY A 79 -10.19 0.30 -1.16
N LEU A 80 -10.01 -0.91 -0.63
CA LEU A 80 -10.75 -2.10 -1.06
C LEU A 80 -12.22 -2.04 -0.64
N ILE A 81 -12.52 -1.62 0.59
CA ILE A 81 -13.89 -1.40 1.06
C ILE A 81 -14.58 -0.33 0.21
N CYS A 82 -13.91 0.78 -0.09
CA CYS A 82 -14.45 1.82 -0.96
C CYS A 82 -14.76 1.30 -2.38
N ASN A 83 -13.89 0.47 -2.96
CA ASN A 83 -14.13 -0.15 -4.27
C ASN A 83 -15.31 -1.13 -4.23
N VAL A 84 -15.40 -1.97 -3.20
CA VAL A 84 -16.52 -2.92 -3.04
C VAL A 84 -17.83 -2.17 -2.86
N LEU A 85 -17.87 -1.14 -2.02
CA LEU A 85 -19.06 -0.31 -1.83
C LEU A 85 -19.45 0.43 -3.12
N ALA A 86 -18.48 0.96 -3.88
CA ALA A 86 -18.75 1.57 -5.17
C ALA A 86 -19.32 0.54 -6.18
N ALA A 87 -18.78 -0.67 -6.23
CA ALA A 87 -19.29 -1.75 -7.07
C ALA A 87 -20.71 -2.18 -6.67
N VAL A 88 -20.99 -2.29 -5.37
CA VAL A 88 -22.33 -2.60 -4.85
C VAL A 88 -23.33 -1.47 -5.18
N MET A 89 -22.92 -0.21 -5.05
CA MET A 89 -23.77 0.93 -5.41
C MET A 89 -24.07 1.01 -6.92
N VAL A 90 -23.07 0.71 -7.79
CA VAL A 90 -23.26 0.66 -9.24
C VAL A 90 -24.15 -0.52 -9.65
N ALA A 91 -23.96 -1.70 -9.04
CA ALA A 91 -24.82 -2.85 -9.27
C ALA A 91 -26.27 -2.59 -8.82
N GLY A 92 -26.46 -1.86 -7.72
CA GLY A 92 -27.77 -1.42 -7.26
C GLY A 92 -28.44 -0.40 -8.19
N ALA A 93 -27.66 0.51 -8.80
CA ALA A 93 -28.18 1.49 -9.76
C ALA A 93 -28.54 0.89 -11.15
N ALA A 94 -27.99 -0.27 -11.50
CA ALA A 94 -28.35 -0.99 -12.74
C ALA A 94 -29.57 -1.90 -12.59
N ALA A 95 -30.07 -2.10 -11.36
CA ALA A 95 -31.18 -2.99 -11.02
C ALA A 95 -32.52 -2.27 -10.76
N GLY A 96 -32.57 -0.93 -10.90
CA GLY A 96 -33.78 -0.11 -10.75
C GLY A 96 -34.04 0.75 -11.98
#